data_AF-A0A7Y4QDU0-F1
#
_entry.id   AF-A0A7Y4QDU0-F1
#
_cell.length_a   1.000
_cell.length_b   1.000
_cell.length_c   1.000
_cell.angle_alpha   90.00
_cell.angle_beta   90.00
_cell.angle_gamma   90.00
#
_symmetry.space_group_name_H-M   'P 1'
#
loop_
_entity.id
_entity.type
_entity.pdbx_description
1 polymer ?
#
loop_
_entity_poly.entity_id
_entity_poly.type
_entity_poly.pdbx_seq_one_letter_code
_entity_poly.pdbx_strand_id
1 'polypeptide(L)'
;MPFKHFTETVLVVLLALATIVTGIAVSLLPPIPEGFVPWAIVFVAAIIYPAIFYPLLKSNRADYSFRALHFAPVGIALGWLLIQVAMLKEPRTEVAERIYTWGFGILPVAVVFVLLAVFCLQVIRRRIPRLAFLIVFLVPFAALAFATEQYTHWDNQIAAVLWNQPPLQIAQQSSEGTSSVLSVSSRGEKNLSTSSVPEEEAWRQKLRSVERGSVHSESSKATISVGGTIDGVNAALEVSGQKSSGKKHVVKKPATKLPKSGGEMDALGLLALAGFAGTVHLRNRKEKISD
;
A
#
# COMPACT_ATOMS: atom_id res chain seq x y z
N MET A 1 -0.85 -33.03 -24.93
CA MET A 1 -2.18 -32.85 -25.53
C MET A 1 -2.44 -31.35 -25.67
N PRO A 2 -3.11 -30.87 -26.72
CA PRO A 2 -3.50 -29.46 -26.81
C PRO A 2 -4.40 -29.08 -25.61
N PHE A 3 -4.30 -27.83 -25.14
CA PHE A 3 -5.07 -27.35 -24.00
C PHE A 3 -6.57 -27.61 -24.16
N LYS A 4 -7.23 -28.06 -23.09
CA LYS A 4 -8.69 -28.04 -23.03
C LYS A 4 -9.16 -26.58 -23.17
N HIS A 5 -10.22 -26.36 -23.95
CA HIS A 5 -10.75 -25.03 -24.25
C HIS A 5 -11.02 -24.15 -23.02
N PHE A 6 -11.34 -24.78 -21.88
CA PHE A 6 -11.51 -24.10 -20.61
C PHE A 6 -10.20 -23.54 -20.06
N THR A 7 -9.13 -24.35 -20.01
CA THR A 7 -7.82 -23.96 -19.48
C THR A 7 -7.22 -22.78 -20.25
N GLU A 8 -7.34 -22.79 -21.58
CA GLU A 8 -6.85 -21.68 -22.41
C GLU A 8 -7.59 -20.38 -22.12
N THR A 9 -8.91 -20.45 -21.91
CA THR A 9 -9.72 -19.26 -21.55
C THR A 9 -9.33 -18.74 -20.17
N VAL A 10 -9.09 -19.64 -19.20
CA VAL A 10 -8.61 -19.26 -17.86
C VAL A 10 -7.25 -18.57 -17.95
N LEU A 11 -6.32 -19.09 -18.75
CA LEU A 11 -5.00 -18.47 -18.94
C LEU A 11 -5.09 -17.08 -19.60
N VAL A 12 -5.97 -16.90 -20.58
CA VAL A 12 -6.25 -15.58 -21.19
C VAL A 12 -6.76 -14.59 -20.14
N VAL A 13 -7.73 -15.00 -19.32
CA VAL A 13 -8.29 -14.17 -18.24
C VAL A 13 -7.22 -13.82 -17.20
N LEU A 14 -6.41 -14.81 -16.80
CA LEU A 14 -5.37 -14.63 -15.82
C LEU A 14 -4.26 -13.70 -16.35
N LEU A 15 -3.92 -13.80 -17.63
CA LEU A 15 -3.01 -12.87 -18.29
C LEU A 15 -3.57 -11.44 -18.35
N ALA A 16 -4.86 -11.28 -18.68
CA ALA A 16 -5.52 -9.98 -18.67
C ALA A 16 -5.47 -9.34 -17.27
N LEU A 17 -5.77 -10.13 -16.22
CA LEU A 17 -5.67 -9.69 -14.83
C LEU A 17 -4.24 -9.30 -14.45
N ALA A 18 -3.26 -10.17 -14.74
CA ALA A 18 -1.85 -9.91 -14.45
C ALA A 18 -1.34 -8.63 -15.14
N THR A 19 -1.79 -8.39 -16.38
CA THR A 19 -1.47 -7.18 -17.14
C THR A 19 -2.05 -5.94 -16.48
N ILE A 20 -3.32 -5.96 -16.08
CA ILE A 20 -3.96 -4.84 -15.35
C ILE A 20 -3.23 -4.57 -14.04
N VAL A 21 -3.00 -5.60 -13.22
CA VAL A 21 -2.32 -5.46 -11.93
C VAL A 21 -0.93 -4.88 -12.12
N THR A 22 -0.21 -5.30 -13.17
CA THR A 22 1.12 -4.78 -13.47
C THR A 22 1.07 -3.33 -13.95
N GLY A 23 0.10 -2.95 -14.79
CA GLY A 23 -0.11 -1.55 -15.20
C GLY A 23 -0.34 -0.64 -14.00
N ILE A 24 -1.26 -1.03 -13.12
CA ILE A 24 -1.55 -0.32 -11.86
C ILE A 24 -0.30 -0.24 -11.00
N ALA A 25 0.35 -1.37 -10.73
CA ALA A 25 1.54 -1.42 -9.90
C ALA A 25 2.65 -0.50 -10.44
N VAL A 26 2.88 -0.53 -11.76
CA VAL A 26 3.89 0.29 -12.42
C VAL A 26 3.60 1.78 -12.29
N SER A 27 2.34 2.19 -12.45
CA SER A 27 1.95 3.60 -12.28
C SER A 27 2.03 4.10 -10.83
N LEU A 28 2.01 3.20 -9.85
CA LEU A 28 2.13 3.54 -8.42
C LEU A 28 3.59 3.54 -7.94
N LEU A 29 4.56 3.21 -8.79
CA LEU A 29 5.96 3.11 -8.39
C LEU A 29 6.56 4.49 -8.17
N PRO A 30 7.31 4.71 -7.06
CA PRO A 30 8.13 5.90 -6.93
C PRO A 30 9.25 5.91 -7.98
N PRO A 31 9.72 7.10 -8.39
CA PRO A 31 10.86 7.21 -9.30
C PRO A 31 12.15 6.69 -8.65
N ILE A 32 13.04 6.11 -9.47
CA ILE A 32 14.40 5.73 -9.08
C ILE A 32 15.23 7.01 -8.81
N PRO A 33 16.08 7.05 -7.76
CA PRO A 33 16.58 5.93 -6.96
C PRO A 33 15.73 5.53 -5.74
N GLU A 34 14.87 6.41 -5.24
CA GLU A 34 14.11 6.17 -4.00
C GLU A 34 13.14 4.99 -4.12
N GLY A 35 12.58 4.77 -5.31
CA GLY A 35 11.69 3.65 -5.63
C GLY A 35 12.37 2.34 -6.07
N PHE A 36 13.67 2.14 -5.84
CA PHE A 36 14.35 0.93 -6.31
C PHE A 36 13.77 -0.37 -5.73
N VAL A 37 13.52 -0.42 -4.42
CA VAL A 37 12.95 -1.59 -3.74
C VAL A 37 11.56 -1.96 -4.28
N PRO A 38 10.57 -1.05 -4.31
CA PRO A 38 9.25 -1.37 -4.83
C PRO A 38 9.30 -1.75 -6.31
N TRP A 39 10.18 -1.12 -7.09
CA TRP A 39 10.41 -1.49 -8.48
C TRP A 39 10.91 -2.94 -8.60
N ALA A 40 11.90 -3.33 -7.79
CA ALA A 40 12.44 -4.69 -7.78
C ALA A 40 11.36 -5.73 -7.41
N ILE A 41 10.49 -5.42 -6.45
CA ILE A 41 9.37 -6.30 -6.06
C ILE A 41 8.42 -6.53 -7.25
N VAL A 42 7.98 -5.44 -7.90
CA VAL A 42 7.08 -5.52 -9.06
C VAL A 42 7.74 -6.27 -10.22
N PHE A 43 9.02 -6.00 -10.49
CA PHE A 43 9.77 -6.64 -11.57
C PHE A 43 9.96 -8.15 -11.32
N VAL A 44 10.32 -8.54 -10.10
CA VAL A 44 10.45 -9.94 -9.72
C VAL A 44 9.09 -10.65 -9.82
N ALA A 45 8.01 -10.03 -9.33
CA ALA A 45 6.66 -10.58 -9.48
C ALA A 45 6.27 -10.76 -10.96
N ALA A 46 6.60 -9.78 -11.81
CA ALA A 46 6.35 -9.83 -13.23
C ALA A 46 7.13 -10.95 -13.93
N ILE A 47 8.33 -11.33 -13.47
CA ILE A 47 9.14 -12.45 -13.99
C ILE A 47 8.66 -13.81 -13.44
N ILE A 48 8.30 -13.85 -12.16
CA ILE A 48 7.78 -15.06 -11.51
C ILE A 48 6.51 -15.53 -12.21
N TYR A 49 5.65 -14.59 -12.60
CA TYR A 49 4.41 -14.87 -13.33
C TYR A 49 4.62 -15.79 -14.56
N PRO A 50 5.33 -15.39 -15.64
CA PRO A 50 5.57 -16.25 -16.78
C PRO A 50 6.44 -17.45 -16.40
N ALA A 51 7.38 -17.34 -15.45
CA ALA A 51 8.20 -18.48 -15.05
C ALA A 51 7.37 -19.65 -14.49
N ILE A 52 6.29 -19.35 -13.74
CA ILE A 52 5.36 -20.37 -13.23
C ILE A 52 4.51 -20.97 -14.36
N PHE A 53 4.01 -20.15 -15.29
CA PHE A 53 3.10 -20.62 -16.34
C PHE A 53 3.82 -21.21 -17.56
N TYR A 54 5.09 -20.87 -17.79
CA TYR A 54 5.84 -21.29 -18.97
C TYR A 54 6.01 -22.81 -19.09
N PRO A 55 6.34 -23.56 -18.01
CA PRO A 55 6.37 -25.03 -18.06
C PRO A 55 5.02 -25.63 -18.46
N LEU A 56 3.93 -25.08 -17.93
CA LEU A 56 2.55 -25.50 -18.23
C LEU A 56 2.18 -25.21 -19.70
N LEU A 57 2.57 -24.05 -20.22
CA LEU A 57 2.35 -23.69 -21.62
C LEU A 57 3.19 -24.55 -22.57
N LYS A 58 4.44 -24.85 -22.20
CA LYS A 58 5.36 -25.67 -22.97
C LYS A 58 4.90 -27.13 -23.02
N SER A 59 4.51 -27.72 -21.88
CA SER A 59 4.07 -29.12 -21.80
C SER A 59 2.80 -29.39 -22.61
N ASN A 60 1.90 -28.42 -22.67
CA ASN A 60 0.65 -28.49 -23.43
C ASN A 60 0.79 -28.00 -24.89
N ARG A 61 2.01 -27.71 -25.35
CA ARG A 61 2.33 -27.27 -26.72
C ARG A 61 1.48 -26.07 -27.16
N ALA A 62 1.31 -25.07 -26.30
CA ALA A 62 0.65 -23.82 -26.69
C ALA A 62 1.40 -23.13 -27.85
N ASP A 63 0.64 -22.38 -28.65
CA ASP A 63 1.18 -21.55 -29.71
C ASP A 63 2.30 -20.63 -29.20
N TYR A 64 3.31 -20.40 -30.04
CA TYR A 64 4.45 -19.55 -29.69
C TYR A 64 4.00 -18.13 -29.35
N SER A 65 3.04 -17.58 -30.09
CA SER A 65 2.47 -16.24 -29.83
C SER A 65 1.81 -16.16 -28.46
N PHE A 66 1.07 -17.19 -28.05
CA PHE A 66 0.44 -17.23 -26.73
C PHE A 66 1.47 -17.30 -25.60
N ARG A 67 2.54 -18.09 -25.79
CA ARG A 67 3.66 -18.16 -24.84
C ARG A 67 4.37 -16.82 -24.70
N ALA A 68 4.61 -16.11 -25.80
CA ALA A 68 5.24 -14.79 -25.78
C ALA A 68 4.37 -13.76 -25.05
N LEU A 69 3.04 -13.79 -25.25
CA LEU A 69 2.11 -12.88 -24.58
C LEU A 69 2.14 -12.98 -23.05
N HIS A 70 2.50 -14.12 -22.47
CA HIS A 70 2.64 -14.23 -21.01
C HIS A 70 3.82 -13.44 -20.44
N PHE A 71 4.78 -13.05 -21.27
CA PHE A 71 5.86 -12.13 -20.87
C PHE A 71 5.43 -10.66 -20.96
N ALA A 72 4.20 -10.35 -21.38
CA ALA A 72 3.73 -8.97 -21.47
C ALA A 72 3.85 -8.18 -20.16
N PRO A 73 3.54 -8.72 -18.96
CA PRO A 73 3.80 -8.01 -17.70
C PRO A 73 5.27 -7.61 -17.50
N VAL A 74 6.21 -8.49 -17.85
CA VAL A 74 7.64 -8.18 -17.84
C VAL A 74 7.94 -7.05 -18.83
N GLY A 75 7.37 -7.12 -20.03
CA GLY A 75 7.53 -6.09 -21.05
C GLY A 75 7.05 -4.72 -20.59
N ILE A 76 5.92 -4.65 -19.87
CA ILE A 76 5.42 -3.42 -19.26
C ILE A 76 6.42 -2.90 -18.21
N ALA A 77 6.79 -3.72 -17.24
CA ALA A 77 7.71 -3.29 -16.18
C ALA A 77 9.09 -2.87 -16.73
N LEU A 78 9.59 -3.57 -17.75
CA LEU A 78 10.87 -3.26 -18.41
C LEU A 78 10.76 -1.99 -19.25
N GLY A 79 9.66 -1.80 -19.99
CA GLY A 79 9.40 -0.57 -20.73
C GLY A 79 9.41 0.65 -19.82
N TRP A 80 8.80 0.54 -18.65
CA TRP A 80 8.84 1.59 -17.63
C TRP A 80 10.26 1.86 -17.11
N LEU A 81 11.04 0.83 -16.78
CA LEU A 81 12.43 1.01 -16.36
C LEU A 81 13.27 1.68 -17.44
N LEU A 82 13.09 1.32 -18.71
CA LEU A 82 13.82 1.95 -19.80
C LEU A 82 13.50 3.45 -19.91
N ILE A 83 12.24 3.84 -19.71
CA ILE A 83 11.85 5.25 -19.66
C ILE A 83 12.55 5.93 -18.49
N GLN A 84 12.50 5.37 -17.27
CA GLN A 84 13.17 5.96 -16.10
C GLN A 84 14.68 6.11 -16.29
N VAL A 85 15.36 5.10 -16.84
CA VAL A 85 16.80 5.17 -17.12
C VAL A 85 17.11 6.23 -18.20
N ALA A 86 16.22 6.40 -19.19
CA ALA A 86 16.37 7.45 -20.19
C ALA A 86 16.20 8.84 -19.57
N MET A 87 15.31 9.01 -18.58
CA MET A 87 15.13 10.28 -17.88
C MET A 87 16.38 10.74 -17.14
N LEU A 88 17.20 9.80 -16.63
CA LEU A 88 18.47 10.13 -15.98
C LEU A 88 19.48 10.77 -16.94
N LYS A 89 19.33 10.56 -18.26
CA LYS A 89 20.24 11.08 -19.28
C LYS A 89 19.71 12.33 -19.97
N GLU A 90 18.40 12.41 -20.21
CA GLU A 90 17.81 13.50 -20.97
C GLU A 90 16.44 13.93 -20.41
N PRO A 91 16.26 15.20 -20.00
CA PRO A 91 15.03 15.67 -19.36
C PRO A 91 13.82 15.76 -20.31
N ARG A 92 14.00 15.59 -21.63
CA ARG A 92 12.89 15.63 -22.62
C ARG A 92 11.96 14.42 -22.54
N THR A 93 12.30 13.40 -21.76
CA THR A 93 11.49 12.18 -21.60
C THR A 93 10.32 12.33 -20.63
N GLU A 94 10.13 13.48 -19.99
CA GLU A 94 8.96 13.76 -19.12
C GLU A 94 7.63 13.55 -19.87
N VAL A 95 7.60 13.85 -21.17
CA VAL A 95 6.41 13.59 -22.01
C VAL A 95 6.17 12.08 -22.15
N ALA A 96 7.22 11.29 -22.34
CA ALA A 96 7.12 9.84 -22.44
C ALA A 96 6.69 9.22 -21.11
N GLU A 97 7.19 9.72 -19.99
CA GLU A 97 6.77 9.33 -18.65
C GLU A 97 5.27 9.57 -18.47
N ARG A 98 4.83 10.81 -18.70
CA ARG A 98 3.43 11.21 -18.57
C ARG A 98 2.53 10.35 -19.43
N ILE A 99 2.89 10.09 -20.69
CA ILE A 99 2.10 9.24 -21.59
C ILE A 99 2.06 7.80 -21.10
N TYR A 100 3.17 7.30 -20.53
CA TYR A 100 3.28 5.92 -20.10
C TYR A 100 2.52 5.63 -18.81
N THR A 101 2.49 6.57 -17.85
CA THR A 101 1.81 6.40 -16.56
C THR A 101 0.37 6.89 -16.55
N TRP A 102 -0.02 7.69 -17.55
CA TRP A 102 -1.37 8.26 -17.66
C TRP A 102 -2.46 7.19 -17.48
N GLY A 103 -3.44 7.48 -16.61
CA GLY A 103 -4.58 6.59 -16.35
C GLY A 103 -4.16 5.19 -15.91
N PHE A 104 -3.29 5.06 -14.91
CA PHE A 104 -2.74 3.78 -14.43
C PHE A 104 -2.01 2.95 -15.51
N GLY A 105 -1.32 3.62 -16.43
CA GLY A 105 -0.66 2.96 -17.55
C GLY A 105 -1.64 2.32 -18.51
N ILE A 106 -2.74 3.02 -18.82
CA ILE A 106 -3.75 2.52 -19.76
C ILE A 106 -3.16 2.23 -21.14
N LEU A 107 -2.17 3.01 -21.58
CA LEU A 107 -1.56 2.83 -22.89
C LEU A 107 -0.84 1.47 -23.02
N PRO A 108 0.15 1.12 -22.17
CA PRO A 108 0.78 -0.20 -22.26
C PRO A 108 -0.21 -1.35 -22.03
N VAL A 109 -1.18 -1.20 -21.13
CA VAL A 109 -2.22 -2.21 -20.90
C VAL A 109 -3.10 -2.40 -22.15
N ALA A 110 -3.55 -1.32 -22.77
CA ALA A 110 -4.38 -1.36 -23.97
C ALA A 110 -3.66 -2.05 -25.13
N VAL A 111 -2.37 -1.78 -25.33
CA VAL A 111 -1.55 -2.47 -26.34
C VAL A 111 -1.57 -3.98 -26.12
N VAL A 112 -1.38 -4.43 -24.87
CA VAL A 112 -1.43 -5.87 -24.54
C VAL A 112 -2.83 -6.44 -24.76
N PHE A 113 -3.89 -5.74 -24.37
CA PHE A 113 -5.27 -6.17 -24.62
C PHE A 113 -5.59 -6.28 -26.12
N VAL A 114 -5.10 -5.35 -26.94
CA VAL A 114 -5.23 -5.42 -28.40
C VAL A 114 -4.51 -6.64 -28.94
N LEU A 115 -3.28 -6.92 -28.50
CA LEU A 115 -2.55 -8.13 -28.90
C LEU A 115 -3.27 -9.41 -28.46
N LEU A 116 -3.86 -9.44 -27.26
CA LEU A 116 -4.70 -10.56 -26.80
C LEU A 116 -5.96 -10.70 -27.66
N ALA A 117 -6.60 -9.60 -28.03
CA ALA A 117 -7.79 -9.62 -28.88
C ALA A 117 -7.45 -10.13 -30.29
N VAL A 118 -6.35 -9.66 -30.89
CA VAL A 118 -5.84 -10.17 -32.17
C VAL A 118 -5.54 -11.66 -32.09
N PHE A 119 -4.88 -12.12 -31.02
CA PHE A 119 -4.65 -13.54 -30.78
C PHE A 119 -5.98 -14.32 -30.68
N CYS A 120 -6.97 -13.81 -29.94
CA CYS A 120 -8.30 -14.42 -29.82
C CYS A 120 -9.08 -14.46 -31.15
N LEU A 121 -8.84 -13.50 -32.05
CA LEU A 121 -9.45 -13.46 -33.39
C LEU A 121 -8.78 -14.45 -34.35
N GLN A 122 -7.46 -14.63 -34.24
CA GLN A 122 -6.70 -15.62 -35.02
C GLN A 122 -7.08 -17.05 -34.64
N VAL A 123 -7.34 -17.31 -33.37
CA VAL A 123 -7.82 -18.62 -32.90
C VAL A 123 -9.35 -18.71 -33.11
N ILE A 124 -9.75 -19.21 -34.28
CA ILE A 124 -11.15 -19.24 -34.79
C ILE A 124 -12.19 -19.83 -33.81
N ARG A 125 -11.77 -20.67 -32.86
CA ARG A 125 -12.66 -21.41 -31.96
C ARG A 125 -12.92 -20.65 -30.64
N ARG A 126 -14.20 -20.35 -30.35
CA ARG A 126 -14.69 -19.67 -29.12
C ARG A 126 -14.16 -18.24 -28.90
N ARG A 127 -14.05 -17.44 -29.97
CA ARG A 127 -13.67 -16.02 -29.92
C ARG A 127 -14.59 -15.15 -29.04
N ILE A 128 -15.90 -15.38 -29.09
CA ILE A 128 -16.90 -14.53 -28.41
C ILE A 128 -16.71 -14.51 -26.89
N PRO A 129 -16.68 -15.65 -26.16
CA PRO A 129 -16.52 -15.61 -24.71
C PRO A 129 -15.18 -15.00 -24.27
N ARG A 130 -14.09 -15.27 -25.01
CA ARG A 130 -12.76 -14.71 -24.70
C ARG A 130 -12.74 -13.19 -24.85
N LEU A 131 -13.27 -12.68 -25.96
CA LEU A 131 -13.38 -11.24 -26.19
C LEU A 131 -14.32 -10.58 -25.18
N ALA A 132 -15.43 -11.24 -24.82
CA ALA A 132 -16.34 -10.73 -23.80
C ALA A 132 -15.64 -10.57 -22.44
N PHE A 133 -14.85 -11.57 -22.00
CA PHE A 133 -14.06 -11.42 -20.79
C PHE A 133 -13.04 -10.29 -20.89
N LEU A 134 -12.32 -10.16 -22.01
CA LEU A 134 -11.37 -9.05 -22.19
C LEU A 134 -12.06 -7.69 -22.09
N ILE A 135 -13.23 -7.51 -22.69
CA ILE A 135 -14.00 -6.27 -22.59
C ILE A 135 -14.46 -6.03 -21.15
N VAL A 136 -14.94 -7.07 -20.46
CA VAL A 136 -15.35 -7.00 -19.04
C VAL A 136 -14.22 -6.58 -18.12
N PHE A 137 -12.96 -6.89 -18.44
CA PHE A 137 -11.81 -6.39 -17.67
C PHE A 137 -11.34 -5.00 -18.13
N LEU A 138 -11.29 -4.77 -19.45
CA LEU A 138 -10.76 -3.54 -20.02
C LEU A 138 -11.65 -2.34 -19.75
N VAL A 139 -12.97 -2.48 -19.87
CA VAL A 139 -13.90 -1.34 -19.73
C VAL A 139 -13.91 -0.78 -18.30
N PRO A 140 -14.06 -1.59 -17.24
CA PRO A 140 -13.96 -1.07 -15.87
C PRO A 140 -12.58 -0.49 -15.56
N PHE A 141 -11.50 -1.11 -16.07
CA PHE A 141 -10.15 -0.59 -15.90
C PHE A 141 -9.98 0.77 -16.57
N ALA A 142 -10.43 0.93 -17.81
CA ALA A 142 -10.39 2.19 -18.54
C ALA A 142 -11.27 3.27 -17.89
N ALA A 143 -12.45 2.89 -17.39
CA ALA A 143 -13.33 3.80 -16.65
C ALA A 143 -12.67 4.26 -15.34
N LEU A 144 -12.01 3.35 -14.62
CA LEU A 144 -11.27 3.68 -13.40
C LEU A 144 -10.09 4.61 -13.70
N ALA A 145 -9.30 4.29 -14.72
CA ALA A 145 -8.20 5.12 -15.21
C ALA A 145 -8.64 6.54 -15.57
N PHE A 146 -9.77 6.66 -16.28
CA PHE A 146 -10.33 7.96 -16.63
C PHE A 146 -10.85 8.71 -15.39
N ALA A 147 -11.51 8.00 -14.47
CA ALA A 147 -12.05 8.59 -13.25
C ALA A 147 -10.95 9.14 -12.32
N THR A 148 -9.79 8.48 -12.25
CA THR A 148 -8.68 8.95 -11.41
C THR A 148 -7.99 10.18 -11.98
N GLU A 149 -7.92 10.31 -13.30
CA GLU A 149 -7.43 11.52 -13.95
C GLU A 149 -8.39 12.71 -13.78
N GLN A 150 -9.71 12.46 -13.82
CA GLN A 150 -10.70 13.53 -13.88
C GLN A 150 -11.16 14.04 -12.50
N TYR A 151 -11.25 13.17 -11.49
CA TYR A 151 -11.96 13.51 -10.25
C TYR A 151 -11.08 13.41 -9.01
N THR A 152 -10.28 12.35 -8.90
CA THR A 152 -9.65 12.03 -7.62
C THR A 152 -8.36 11.28 -7.83
N HIS A 153 -7.25 11.97 -7.56
CA HIS A 153 -5.88 11.41 -7.54
C HIS A 153 -5.70 10.42 -6.36
N TRP A 154 -6.46 9.34 -6.36
CA TRP A 154 -6.39 8.27 -5.35
C TRP A 154 -5.16 7.38 -5.53
N ASP A 155 -4.57 7.38 -6.73
CA ASP A 155 -3.27 6.81 -7.04
C ASP A 155 -2.19 7.26 -6.03
N ASN A 156 -2.14 8.55 -5.72
CA ASN A 156 -1.19 9.10 -4.74
C ASN A 156 -1.44 8.60 -3.32
N GLN A 157 -2.72 8.41 -2.94
CA GLN A 157 -3.08 7.88 -1.62
C GLN A 157 -2.71 6.41 -1.49
N ILE A 158 -2.95 5.62 -2.55
CA ILE A 158 -2.61 4.20 -2.60
C ILE A 158 -1.09 4.03 -2.58
N ALA A 159 -0.36 4.81 -3.38
CA ALA A 159 1.10 4.77 -3.42
C ALA A 159 1.71 5.14 -2.05
N ALA A 160 1.17 6.16 -1.38
CA ALA A 160 1.62 6.55 -0.04
C ALA A 160 1.37 5.44 0.99
N VAL A 161 0.21 4.79 0.97
CA VAL A 161 -0.10 3.68 1.88
C VAL A 161 0.77 2.45 1.60
N LEU A 162 1.06 2.15 0.33
CA LEU A 162 1.77 0.95 -0.06
C LEU A 162 3.29 1.07 0.10
N TRP A 163 3.86 2.23 -0.20
CA TRP A 163 5.31 2.41 -0.33
C TRP A 163 5.93 3.32 0.72
N ASN A 164 5.18 4.25 1.33
CA ASN A 164 5.73 5.14 2.38
C ASN A 164 5.64 4.53 3.79
N GLN A 165 5.35 3.24 3.92
CA GLN A 165 5.46 2.54 5.21
C GLN A 165 6.94 2.33 5.53
N PRO A 166 7.43 2.77 6.69
CA PRO A 166 8.81 2.49 7.08
C PRO A 166 9.01 0.96 7.14
N PRO A 167 9.96 0.39 6.38
CA PRO A 167 10.10 -1.05 6.18
C PRO A 167 10.39 -1.86 7.46
N LEU A 168 10.67 -1.17 8.58
CA LEU A 168 10.93 -1.76 9.89
C LEU A 168 9.67 -2.12 10.71
N GLN A 169 8.47 -1.66 10.35
CA GLN A 169 7.25 -1.96 11.15
C GLN A 169 6.55 -3.27 10.78
N ILE A 170 6.74 -3.78 9.55
CA ILE A 170 6.06 -5.00 9.09
C ILE A 170 6.81 -6.28 9.55
N ALA A 171 8.12 -6.19 9.75
CA ALA A 171 8.91 -7.27 10.35
C ALA A 171 8.65 -7.41 11.87
N GLN A 172 8.27 -6.32 12.57
CA GLN A 172 7.93 -6.37 14.00
C GLN A 172 6.49 -6.83 14.26
N GLN A 173 5.55 -6.59 13.33
CA GLN A 173 4.15 -7.02 13.53
C GLN A 173 3.90 -8.52 13.28
N SER A 174 4.84 -9.24 12.65
CA SER A 174 4.70 -10.68 12.39
C SER A 174 5.47 -11.57 13.39
N SER A 175 6.19 -10.99 14.35
CA SER A 175 6.94 -11.73 15.39
C SER A 175 6.55 -11.39 16.84
N GLU A 176 5.51 -10.59 17.08
CA GLU A 176 5.07 -10.26 18.45
C GLU A 176 3.63 -10.69 18.71
N GLY A 177 3.37 -11.97 18.45
CA GLY A 177 2.53 -12.70 19.38
C GLY A 177 3.35 -12.95 20.65
N THR A 178 3.06 -12.19 21.70
CA THR A 178 3.60 -12.29 23.07
C THR A 178 4.84 -11.43 23.38
N SER A 179 4.75 -10.65 24.46
CA SER A 179 5.80 -9.86 25.16
C SER A 179 6.43 -8.70 24.38
N SER A 180 5.98 -7.47 24.58
CA SER A 180 6.39 -6.54 25.65
C SER A 180 7.43 -5.53 25.16
N VAL A 181 6.98 -4.27 25.06
CA VAL A 181 7.74 -3.03 25.32
C VAL A 181 9.26 -3.19 25.33
N LEU A 182 9.92 -2.89 24.20
CA LEU A 182 11.29 -2.36 24.17
C LEU A 182 11.64 -1.89 22.75
N SER A 183 11.25 -0.66 22.43
CA SER A 183 12.12 0.19 21.60
C SER A 183 12.52 1.40 22.43
N VAL A 184 13.57 1.21 23.23
CA VAL A 184 14.50 2.30 23.55
C VAL A 184 15.15 2.67 22.22
N SER A 185 14.45 3.50 21.45
CA SER A 185 15.09 4.30 20.43
C SER A 185 15.93 5.30 21.19
N SER A 186 17.25 5.11 21.11
CA SER A 186 18.28 6.09 21.42
C SER A 186 17.80 7.51 21.13
N ARG A 187 17.27 8.17 22.17
CA ARG A 187 16.97 9.60 22.22
C ARG A 187 18.26 10.31 22.62
N GLY A 188 19.32 10.04 21.86
CA GLY A 188 20.56 10.77 21.91
C GLY A 188 20.42 12.00 21.04
N GLU A 189 20.57 13.17 21.65
CA GLU A 189 20.75 14.47 21.00
C GLU A 189 19.51 15.10 20.35
N LYS A 190 18.71 15.75 21.21
CA LYS A 190 18.25 17.12 20.95
C LYS A 190 18.09 17.84 22.29
N ASN A 191 19.19 17.94 23.03
CA ASN A 191 19.34 19.04 23.99
C ASN A 191 19.38 20.32 23.15
N LEU A 192 18.23 20.99 23.05
CA LEU A 192 18.11 22.34 22.53
C LEU A 192 19.21 23.20 23.18
N SER A 193 20.13 23.71 22.37
CA SER A 193 21.22 24.58 22.82
C SER A 193 20.66 25.78 23.60
N THR A 194 21.39 26.19 24.64
CA THR A 194 21.03 27.28 25.56
C THR A 194 20.64 28.52 24.77
N SER A 195 19.42 29.04 24.97
CA SER A 195 18.98 30.26 24.32
C SER A 195 19.65 31.47 24.99
N SER A 196 20.06 32.46 24.20
CA SER A 196 20.58 33.75 24.70
C SER A 196 19.48 34.66 25.26
N VAL A 197 18.21 34.26 25.13
CA VAL A 197 17.04 35.01 25.61
C VAL A 197 16.61 34.47 26.98
N PRO A 198 16.70 35.26 28.07
CA PRO A 198 16.45 34.79 29.43
C PRO A 198 15.03 34.23 29.64
N GLU A 199 14.03 34.84 29.01
CA GLU A 199 12.63 34.44 29.13
C GLU A 199 12.32 33.10 28.44
N GLU A 200 12.97 32.84 27.30
CA GLU A 200 12.80 31.60 26.56
C GLU A 200 13.48 30.43 27.28
N GLU A 201 14.66 30.66 27.86
CA GLU A 201 15.35 29.62 28.63
C GLU A 201 14.58 29.27 29.92
N ALA A 202 13.95 30.24 30.57
CA ALA A 202 13.09 29.98 31.73
C ALA A 202 11.88 29.08 31.37
N TRP A 203 11.27 29.31 30.20
CA TRP A 203 10.19 28.46 29.69
C TRP A 203 10.68 27.05 29.31
N ARG A 204 11.84 26.95 28.65
CA ARG A 204 12.47 25.66 28.30
C ARG A 204 12.86 24.87 29.56
N GLN A 205 13.37 25.52 30.60
CA GLN A 205 13.67 24.89 31.88
C GLN A 205 12.42 24.34 32.56
N LYS A 206 11.29 25.06 32.47
CA LYS A 206 10.00 24.59 33.00
C LYS A 206 9.48 23.35 32.26
N LEU A 207 9.70 23.25 30.95
CA LEU A 207 9.38 22.03 30.20
C LEU A 207 10.27 20.85 30.62
N ARG A 208 11.57 21.08 30.79
CA ARG A 208 12.51 20.04 31.28
C ARG A 208 12.19 19.59 32.71
N SER A 209 11.61 20.45 33.56
CA SER A 209 11.18 20.05 34.91
C SER A 209 9.88 19.23 34.88
N VAL A 210 8.96 19.54 33.96
CA VAL A 210 7.72 18.76 33.77
C VAL A 210 8.03 17.37 33.21
N GLU A 211 8.93 17.26 32.23
CA GLU A 211 9.35 15.96 31.67
C GLU A 211 10.08 15.10 32.73
N ARG A 212 10.88 15.71 33.62
CA ARG A 212 11.47 15.00 34.76
C ARG A 212 10.42 14.57 35.79
N GLY A 213 9.39 15.38 36.02
CA GLY A 213 8.29 15.06 36.94
C GLY A 213 7.42 13.89 36.48
N SER A 214 7.11 13.80 35.17
CA SER A 214 6.28 12.71 34.62
C SER A 214 6.97 11.35 34.68
N VAL A 215 8.30 11.32 34.49
CA VAL A 215 9.10 10.08 34.62
C VAL A 215 9.11 9.57 36.07
N HIS A 216 9.13 10.46 37.07
CA HIS A 216 9.03 10.06 38.47
C HIS A 216 7.63 9.58 38.88
N SER A 217 6.56 10.20 38.36
CA SER A 217 5.18 9.75 38.65
C SER A 217 4.82 8.40 38.00
N GLU A 218 5.38 8.06 36.84
CA GLU A 218 5.17 6.74 36.22
C GLU A 218 5.98 5.64 36.91
N SER A 219 7.21 5.94 37.35
CA SER A 219 8.03 4.98 38.11
C SER A 219 7.48 4.70 39.53
N SER A 220 6.71 5.63 40.10
CA SER A 220 6.16 5.49 41.47
C SER A 220 4.78 4.81 41.51
N LYS A 221 4.19 4.50 40.36
CA LYS A 221 2.89 3.78 40.25
C LYS A 221 3.03 2.29 39.97
N ALA A 222 4.26 1.81 39.73
CA ALA A 222 4.58 0.41 39.46
C ALA A 222 5.09 -0.37 40.70
N THR A 223 5.13 0.24 41.89
CA THR A 223 5.50 -0.46 43.13
C THR A 223 4.59 -0.01 44.27
N ILE A 224 4.13 -0.97 45.08
CA ILE A 224 3.31 -0.87 46.31
C ILE A 224 1.80 -1.11 46.11
N SER A 225 1.46 -2.40 46.03
CA SER A 225 0.35 -2.97 46.82
C SER A 225 1.00 -3.70 48.00
N VAL A 226 0.73 -3.27 49.24
CA VAL A 226 0.55 -4.06 50.48
C VAL A 226 0.39 -3.08 51.66
N GLY A 227 -0.82 -3.03 52.24
CA GLY A 227 -1.13 -2.84 53.67
C GLY A 227 -0.78 -1.53 54.40
N GLY A 228 -1.80 -0.89 55.00
CA GLY A 228 -1.63 -0.12 56.25
C GLY A 228 -2.18 1.30 56.27
N THR A 229 -3.13 1.53 57.18
CA THR A 229 -3.83 2.76 57.60
C THR A 229 -2.90 3.91 58.05
N ILE A 230 -3.31 5.18 57.85
CA ILE A 230 -3.45 6.31 58.83
C ILE A 230 -3.59 7.65 58.08
N ASP A 231 -4.41 8.51 58.70
CA ASP A 231 -4.87 9.87 58.38
C ASP A 231 -3.87 10.93 57.87
N GLY A 232 -4.42 11.93 57.15
CA GLY A 232 -4.35 13.30 57.67
C GLY A 232 -3.60 14.39 56.89
N VAL A 233 -4.39 15.43 56.55
CA VAL A 233 -4.09 16.88 56.66
C VAL A 233 -3.67 17.67 55.41
N ASN A 234 -4.49 18.70 55.19
CA ASN A 234 -4.46 19.83 54.27
C ASN A 234 -3.18 20.69 54.29
N ALA A 235 -2.89 21.36 53.17
CA ALA A 235 -2.38 22.74 53.22
C ALA A 235 -2.73 23.51 51.95
N ALA A 236 -3.51 24.57 52.14
CA ALA A 236 -3.84 25.60 51.17
C ALA A 236 -2.66 26.56 50.95
N LEU A 237 -2.55 27.14 49.75
CA LEU A 237 -1.96 28.46 49.59
C LEU A 237 -2.65 29.19 48.43
N GLU A 238 -3.62 30.02 48.80
CA GLU A 238 -4.10 31.12 47.96
C GLU A 238 -3.03 32.22 47.91
N VAL A 239 -2.68 32.67 46.70
CA VAL A 239 -2.09 34.00 46.51
C VAL A 239 -2.83 34.70 45.39
N SER A 240 -3.53 35.76 45.80
CA SER A 240 -4.25 36.73 44.99
C SER A 240 -3.28 37.78 44.41
N GLY A 241 -3.55 38.23 43.18
CA GLY A 241 -3.15 39.55 42.70
C GLY A 241 -2.31 39.57 41.42
N GLN A 242 -2.95 39.78 40.26
CA GLN A 242 -2.84 41.03 39.48
C GLN A 242 -3.46 40.86 38.08
N LYS A 243 -4.37 41.77 37.75
CA LYS A 243 -4.93 41.98 36.41
C LYS A 243 -3.84 42.55 35.50
N SER A 244 -3.58 41.90 34.37
CA SER A 244 -3.07 42.57 33.18
C SER A 244 -3.83 42.14 31.93
N SER A 245 -4.17 43.16 31.17
CA SER A 245 -4.89 43.15 29.90
C SER A 245 -4.10 42.39 28.83
N GLY A 246 -4.75 41.43 28.15
CA GLY A 246 -4.18 40.74 27.00
C GLY A 246 -5.27 40.03 26.20
N LYS A 247 -5.48 40.47 24.96
CA LYS A 247 -6.43 39.91 23.99
C LYS A 247 -6.37 38.37 23.98
N LYS A 248 -7.49 37.72 24.30
CA LYS A 248 -7.67 36.27 24.09
C LYS A 248 -7.69 35.97 22.59
N HIS A 249 -6.55 35.61 22.02
CA HIS A 249 -6.54 34.85 20.77
C HIS A 249 -7.07 33.44 21.09
N VAL A 250 -8.30 33.16 20.66
CA VAL A 250 -8.85 31.80 20.64
C VAL A 250 -8.06 31.01 19.61
N VAL A 251 -7.06 30.27 20.07
CA VAL A 251 -6.40 29.24 19.27
C VAL A 251 -7.45 28.17 19.01
N LYS A 252 -7.96 28.12 17.78
CA LYS A 252 -8.80 27.02 17.29
C LYS A 252 -7.97 25.73 17.46
N LYS A 253 -8.43 24.86 18.37
CA LYS A 253 -7.93 23.48 18.45
C LYS A 253 -8.06 22.85 17.05
N PRO A 254 -7.04 22.16 16.52
CA PRO A 254 -7.26 21.31 15.36
C PRO A 254 -8.30 20.25 15.71
N ALA A 255 -9.24 20.01 14.80
CA ALA A 255 -10.34 19.08 15.00
C ALA A 255 -9.81 17.67 15.30
N THR A 256 -9.99 17.20 16.53
CA THR A 256 -9.68 15.84 16.99
C THR A 256 -10.77 14.83 16.63
N LYS A 257 -11.35 14.94 15.43
CA LYS A 257 -12.25 13.93 14.89
C LYS A 257 -11.90 13.68 13.43
N LEU A 258 -11.14 12.62 13.20
CA LEU A 258 -11.08 11.94 11.91
C LEU A 258 -12.53 11.60 11.48
N PRO A 259 -12.88 11.71 10.19
CA PRO A 259 -14.14 11.15 9.72
C PRO A 259 -14.13 9.67 10.09
N LYS A 260 -15.16 9.22 10.83
CA LYS A 260 -15.43 7.79 10.98
C LYS A 260 -15.54 7.23 9.56
N SER A 261 -14.52 6.50 9.11
CA SER A 261 -14.65 5.62 7.94
C SER A 261 -15.84 4.71 8.24
N GLY A 262 -16.91 4.84 7.46
CA GLY A 262 -18.13 4.09 7.66
C GLY A 262 -17.85 2.59 7.65
N GLY A 263 -18.64 1.82 8.41
CA GLY A 263 -18.56 0.35 8.48
C GLY A 263 -18.81 -0.38 7.15
N GLU A 264 -18.91 0.34 6.03
CA GLU A 264 -19.06 -0.20 4.68
C GLU A 264 -17.76 -0.83 4.15
N MET A 265 -16.58 -0.34 4.60
CA MET A 265 -15.29 -0.97 4.25
C MET A 265 -15.06 -2.27 5.03
N ASP A 266 -15.52 -2.35 6.29
CA ASP A 266 -15.49 -3.59 7.08
C ASP A 266 -16.45 -4.64 6.48
N ALA A 267 -17.60 -4.21 5.96
CA ALA A 267 -18.53 -5.11 5.27
C ALA A 267 -17.93 -5.70 3.99
N LEU A 268 -17.18 -4.91 3.20
CA LEU A 268 -16.45 -5.41 2.02
C LEU A 268 -15.32 -6.36 2.40
N GLY A 269 -14.58 -6.06 3.48
CA GLY A 269 -13.55 -6.94 4.02
C GLY A 269 -14.13 -8.29 4.49
N LEU A 270 -15.25 -8.26 5.21
CA LEU A 270 -15.97 -9.46 5.66
C LEU A 270 -16.59 -10.23 4.49
N LEU A 271 -17.10 -9.57 3.46
CA LEU A 271 -17.62 -10.22 2.25
C LEU A 271 -16.49 -10.92 1.47
N ALA A 272 -15.32 -10.28 1.34
CA ALA A 272 -14.15 -10.87 0.71
C ALA A 272 -13.61 -12.07 1.51
N LEU A 273 -13.57 -11.95 2.84
CA LEU A 273 -13.17 -13.04 3.74
C LEU A 273 -14.16 -14.20 3.70
N ALA A 274 -15.47 -13.93 3.69
CA ALA A 274 -16.51 -14.93 3.56
C ALA A 274 -16.49 -15.62 2.20
N GLY A 275 -16.23 -14.88 1.12
CA GLY A 275 -16.02 -15.43 -0.23
C GLY A 275 -14.80 -16.36 -0.28
N PHE A 276 -13.68 -15.94 0.31
CA PHE A 276 -12.46 -16.76 0.40
C PHE A 276 -12.72 -18.04 1.23
N ALA A 277 -13.31 -17.91 2.42
CA ALA A 277 -13.66 -19.04 3.28
C ALA A 277 -14.64 -20.01 2.59
N GLY A 278 -15.61 -19.49 1.82
CA GLY A 278 -16.55 -20.28 1.03
C GLY A 278 -15.85 -21.11 -0.05
N THR A 279 -14.88 -20.53 -0.76
CA THR A 279 -14.11 -21.27 -1.78
C THR A 279 -13.21 -22.35 -1.18
N VAL A 280 -12.61 -22.09 -0.02
CA VAL A 280 -11.79 -23.07 0.71
C VAL A 280 -12.67 -24.20 1.26
N HIS A 281 -13.85 -23.89 1.80
CA HIS A 281 -14.77 -24.90 2.31
C HIS A 281 -15.34 -25.78 1.20
N LEU A 282 -15.65 -25.21 0.02
CA LEU A 282 -16.08 -25.96 -1.16
C LEU A 282 -15.00 -26.90 -1.69
N ARG A 283 -13.72 -26.52 -1.59
CA ARG A 283 -12.59 -27.37 -1.97
C ARG A 283 -12.45 -28.55 -1.01
N ASN A 284 -12.49 -28.31 0.31
CA ASN A 284 -12.41 -29.37 1.32
C ASN A 284 -13.60 -30.34 1.27
N ARG A 285 -14.78 -29.87 0.84
CA ARG A 285 -15.97 -30.73 0.71
C ARG A 285 -15.91 -31.64 -0.52
N LYS A 286 -15.26 -31.20 -1.61
CA LYS A 286 -15.02 -32.04 -2.80
C LYS A 286 -14.03 -33.16 -2.50
N GLU A 287 -13.04 -32.90 -1.66
CA GLU A 287 -12.04 -33.92 -1.25
C GLU A 287 -12.67 -34.99 -0.33
N LYS A 288 -13.66 -34.65 0.50
CA LYS A 288 -14.37 -35.62 1.37
C LYS A 288 -15.46 -36.46 0.69
N ILE A 289 -15.83 -36.16 -0.54
CA ILE A 289 -16.84 -36.92 -1.31
C ILE A 289 -16.17 -37.88 -2.31
N SER A 290 -14.84 -37.81 -2.46
CA SER A 290 -14.05 -38.69 -3.32
C SER A 290 -13.38 -39.86 -2.59
N ASP A 291 -13.64 -40.02 -1.29
CA ASP A 291 -13.33 -41.21 -0.48
C ASP A 291 -14.64 -41.93 -0.12
#